data_AF-A0A8T5LCA4-F1
#
_entry.id   AF-A0A8T5LCA4-F1
#
_cell.length_a   1.000
_cell.length_b   1.000
_cell.length_c   1.000
_cell.angle_alpha   90.00
_cell.angle_beta   90.00
_cell.angle_gamma   90.00
#
_symmetry.space_group_name_H-M   'P 1'
#
loop_
_entity.id
_entity.type
_entity.pdbx_description
1 polymer ?
#
loop_
_entity_poly.entity_id
_entity_poly.type
_entity_poly.pdbx_seq_one_letter_code
_entity_poly.pdbx_strand_id
1 'polypeptide(L)'
;GAMTKAILKYTEGNPVCSTDIRKDVYGKGEIDFLKSDGTAENIITNPPYRYAKEFVLQAKKLATQKVAMLMKLVFLEGIGRYEMFQDKEFPLKKVYVFCKRQKIYANGIIGKNSGLIAYAWFVWDKNHKGEPTIEWIPQ
;
A
#
# COMPACT_ATOMS: atom_id res chain seq x y z
N GLY A 1 9.36 0.68 -8.96
CA GLY A 1 10.85 0.73 -8.94
C GLY A 1 11.43 0.92 -7.55
N ALA A 2 11.39 2.14 -6.98
CA ALA A 2 12.03 2.43 -5.69
C ALA A 2 11.59 1.50 -4.55
N MET A 3 10.28 1.27 -4.43
CA MET A 3 9.70 0.34 -3.45
C MET A 3 10.23 -1.08 -3.62
N THR A 4 10.21 -1.61 -4.85
CA THR A 4 10.72 -2.95 -5.16
C THR A 4 12.18 -3.12 -4.76
N LYS A 5 13.04 -2.14 -5.10
CA LYS A 5 14.45 -2.14 -4.72
C LYS A 5 14.67 -2.14 -3.21
N ALA A 6 13.80 -1.47 -2.44
CA ALA A 6 13.86 -1.49 -0.99
C ALA A 6 13.45 -2.86 -0.42
N ILE A 7 12.35 -3.43 -0.93
CA ILE A 7 11.80 -4.71 -0.46
C ILE A 7 12.73 -5.89 -0.74
N LEU A 8 13.44 -5.88 -1.88
CA LEU A 8 14.38 -6.95 -2.25
C LEU A 8 15.47 -7.21 -1.19
N LYS A 9 15.77 -6.25 -0.32
CA LYS A 9 16.71 -6.42 0.80
C LYS A 9 16.17 -7.29 1.93
N TYR A 10 14.86 -7.50 1.97
CA TYR A 10 14.12 -8.15 3.06
C TYR A 10 13.33 -9.38 2.58
N THR A 11 13.51 -9.80 1.32
CA THR A 11 12.73 -10.92 0.77
C THR A 11 13.37 -12.26 1.04
N GLU A 12 14.61 -12.34 1.54
CA GLU A 12 15.30 -13.61 1.82
C GLU A 12 15.30 -14.57 0.61
N GLY A 13 15.36 -14.01 -0.61
CA GLY A 13 15.30 -14.79 -1.86
C GLY A 13 13.88 -15.11 -2.35
N ASN A 14 12.83 -14.73 -1.61
CA ASN A 14 11.45 -14.89 -2.08
C ASN A 14 11.21 -14.12 -3.39
N PRO A 15 10.43 -14.67 -4.34
CA PRO A 15 10.15 -14.04 -5.62
C PRO A 15 9.42 -12.70 -5.46
N VAL A 16 9.85 -11.69 -6.23
CA VAL A 16 9.20 -10.38 -6.26
C VAL A 16 8.75 -10.06 -7.67
N CYS A 17 7.43 -9.89 -7.84
CA CYS A 17 6.84 -9.35 -9.06
C CYS A 17 6.58 -7.85 -8.90
N SER A 18 6.91 -7.05 -9.90
CA SER A 18 6.66 -5.60 -9.93
C SER A 18 5.92 -5.25 -11.21
N THR A 19 4.78 -4.58 -11.07
CA THR A 19 3.95 -4.15 -12.20
C THR A 19 3.60 -2.67 -12.09
N ASP A 20 3.32 -2.02 -13.22
CA ASP A 20 2.84 -0.63 -13.29
C ASP A 20 1.99 -0.49 -14.57
N ILE A 21 1.05 0.46 -14.56
CA ILE A 21 0.23 0.77 -15.74
C ILE A 21 1.06 1.48 -16.83
N ARG A 22 2.16 2.13 -16.45
CA ARG A 22 3.07 2.80 -17.38
C ARG A 22 3.96 1.78 -18.09
N LYS A 23 4.38 2.11 -19.30
CA LYS A 23 5.21 1.25 -20.15
C LYS A 23 6.66 1.13 -19.67
N ASP A 24 7.35 2.25 -19.50
CA ASP A 24 8.78 2.28 -19.22
C ASP A 24 9.05 2.32 -17.70
N VAL A 25 8.95 1.15 -17.07
CA VAL A 25 9.04 0.99 -15.61
C VAL A 25 9.96 -0.15 -15.18
N TYR A 26 10.32 -0.14 -13.91
CA TYR A 26 10.94 -1.31 -13.28
C TYR A 26 9.93 -2.46 -13.14
N GLY A 27 10.26 -3.62 -13.69
CA GLY A 27 9.37 -4.79 -13.72
C GLY A 27 8.59 -4.86 -15.03
N LYS A 28 7.32 -5.28 -14.96
CA LYS A 28 6.43 -5.37 -16.13
C LYS A 28 5.55 -4.12 -16.24
N GLY A 29 5.63 -3.41 -17.36
CA GLY A 29 4.79 -2.26 -17.66
C GLY A 29 3.47 -2.65 -18.33
N GLU A 30 2.61 -1.66 -18.56
CA GLU A 30 1.31 -1.78 -19.26
C GLU A 30 0.33 -2.76 -18.58
N ILE A 31 0.44 -2.92 -17.26
CA ILE A 31 -0.46 -3.76 -16.45
C ILE A 31 -1.34 -2.88 -15.58
N ASP A 32 -2.65 -2.90 -15.84
CA ASP A 32 -3.65 -2.26 -14.99
C ASP A 32 -3.96 -3.15 -13.78
N PHE A 33 -3.50 -2.73 -12.60
CA PHE A 33 -3.71 -3.46 -11.35
C PHE A 33 -5.20 -3.69 -11.05
N LEU A 34 -6.07 -2.71 -11.36
CA LEU A 34 -7.51 -2.81 -11.09
C LEU A 34 -8.22 -3.83 -11.99
N LYS A 35 -7.56 -4.30 -13.06
CA LYS A 35 -8.06 -5.31 -13.99
C LYS A 35 -7.26 -6.62 -13.94
N SER A 36 -6.27 -6.70 -13.06
CA SER A 36 -5.42 -7.89 -12.93
C SER A 36 -6.17 -9.04 -12.25
N ASP A 37 -5.93 -10.27 -12.68
CA ASP A 37 -6.58 -11.50 -12.20
C ASP A 37 -5.59 -12.49 -11.53
N GLY A 38 -4.30 -12.14 -11.48
CA GLY A 38 -3.27 -12.95 -10.83
C GLY A 38 -3.34 -12.94 -9.31
N THR A 39 -2.65 -13.88 -8.65
CA THR A 39 -2.58 -13.96 -7.19
C THR A 39 -1.17 -13.73 -6.66
N ALA A 40 -1.06 -13.23 -5.44
CA ALA A 40 0.20 -13.08 -4.72
C ALA A 40 0.00 -13.33 -3.23
N GLU A 41 1.03 -13.80 -2.53
CA GLU A 41 0.92 -13.92 -1.07
C GLU A 41 0.77 -12.57 -0.40
N ASN A 42 1.64 -11.63 -0.77
CA ASN A 42 1.67 -10.31 -0.21
C ASN A 42 1.67 -9.26 -1.32
N ILE A 43 0.87 -8.21 -1.15
CA ILE A 43 0.83 -7.07 -2.08
C ILE A 43 1.30 -5.82 -1.34
N ILE A 44 2.31 -5.14 -1.88
CA ILE A 44 2.86 -3.91 -1.32
C ILE A 44 2.82 -2.84 -2.41
N THR A 45 2.17 -1.71 -2.15
CA THR A 45 2.03 -0.65 -3.15
C THR A 45 1.89 0.76 -2.54
N ASN A 46 2.13 1.77 -3.37
CA ASN A 46 1.76 3.17 -3.12
C ASN A 46 0.77 3.56 -4.22
N PRO A 47 -0.55 3.35 -4.00
CA PRO A 47 -1.53 3.48 -5.06
C PRO A 47 -1.76 4.96 -5.43
N PRO A 48 -2.25 5.27 -6.64
CA PRO A 48 -2.77 6.59 -6.93
C PRO A 48 -3.93 6.91 -5.97
N TYR A 49 -3.80 7.96 -5.16
CA TYR A 49 -4.70 8.19 -4.01
C TYR A 49 -6.18 8.36 -4.37
N ARG A 50 -6.48 8.81 -5.60
CA ARG A 50 -7.86 8.89 -6.12
C ARG A 50 -8.55 7.53 -6.16
N TYR A 51 -7.79 6.46 -6.36
CA TYR A 51 -8.28 5.08 -6.51
C TYR A 51 -7.91 4.20 -5.31
N ALA A 52 -7.56 4.81 -4.17
CA ALA A 52 -7.01 4.07 -3.04
C ALA A 52 -7.99 3.01 -2.48
N LYS A 53 -9.29 3.29 -2.45
CA LYS A 53 -10.31 2.33 -2.00
C LYS A 53 -10.37 1.13 -2.96
N GLU A 54 -10.42 1.40 -4.27
CA GLU A 54 -10.48 0.42 -5.33
C GLU A 54 -9.24 -0.47 -5.32
N PHE A 55 -8.06 0.12 -5.08
CA PHE A 55 -6.82 -0.63 -4.91
C PHE A 55 -6.85 -1.55 -3.70
N VAL A 56 -7.37 -1.09 -2.54
CA VAL A 56 -7.53 -1.96 -1.36
C VAL A 56 -8.45 -3.13 -1.68
N LEU A 57 -9.62 -2.86 -2.27
CA LEU A 57 -10.59 -3.92 -2.62
C LEU A 57 -10.01 -4.91 -3.62
N GLN A 58 -9.29 -4.44 -4.65
CA GLN A 58 -8.64 -5.32 -5.61
C GLN A 58 -7.51 -6.12 -4.96
N ALA A 59 -6.67 -5.48 -4.15
CA ALA A 59 -5.59 -6.18 -3.46
C ALA A 59 -6.12 -7.27 -2.52
N LYS A 60 -7.25 -7.04 -1.84
CA LYS A 60 -7.89 -8.05 -0.98
C LYS A 60 -8.40 -9.27 -1.76
N LYS A 61 -8.75 -9.11 -3.04
CA LYS A 61 -9.11 -10.23 -3.93
C LYS A 61 -7.89 -11.03 -4.38
N LEU A 62 -6.79 -10.34 -4.71
CA LEU A 62 -5.60 -10.96 -5.31
C LEU A 62 -4.61 -11.49 -4.26
N ALA A 63 -4.59 -10.91 -3.04
CA ALA A 63 -3.68 -11.31 -1.98
C ALA A 63 -4.20 -12.52 -1.20
N THR A 64 -3.32 -13.50 -0.93
CA THR A 64 -3.67 -14.66 -0.09
C THR A 64 -3.29 -14.47 1.39
N GLN A 65 -2.36 -13.56 1.70
CA GLN A 65 -1.93 -13.28 3.08
C GLN A 65 -2.12 -11.80 3.49
N LYS A 66 -1.26 -10.88 3.02
CA LYS A 66 -1.23 -9.49 3.51
C LYS A 66 -1.24 -8.46 2.40
N VAL A 67 -1.79 -7.30 2.72
CA VAL A 67 -1.75 -6.10 1.86
C VAL A 67 -1.16 -4.96 2.66
N ALA A 68 -0.10 -4.33 2.16
CA ALA A 68 0.49 -3.13 2.75
C ALA A 68 0.45 -1.98 1.75
N MET A 69 -0.24 -0.88 2.10
CA MET A 69 -0.34 0.29 1.23
C MET A 69 0.21 1.54 1.92
N LEU A 70 1.13 2.22 1.24
CA LEU A 70 1.61 3.53 1.67
C LEU A 70 0.63 4.59 1.16
N MET A 71 -0.10 5.24 2.07
CA MET A 71 -1.15 6.19 1.73
C MET A 71 -1.15 7.40 2.66
N LYS A 72 -1.95 8.41 2.32
CA LYS A 72 -2.19 9.56 3.21
C LYS A 72 -2.96 9.10 4.45
N LEU A 73 -2.65 9.65 5.62
CA LEU A 73 -3.32 9.31 6.88
C LEU A 73 -4.83 9.62 6.84
N VAL A 74 -5.23 10.66 6.11
CA VAL A 74 -6.65 10.99 5.81
C VAL A 74 -7.39 9.89 5.05
N PHE A 75 -6.74 8.78 4.72
CA PHE A 75 -7.42 7.60 4.22
C PHE A 75 -8.32 6.92 5.27
N LEU A 76 -8.14 7.20 6.57
CA LEU A 76 -8.94 6.63 7.65
C LEU A 76 -10.39 7.15 7.73
N GLU A 77 -10.67 8.37 7.25
CA GLU A 77 -12.01 8.96 7.32
C GLU A 77 -12.89 8.58 6.10
N GLY A 78 -14.06 9.18 5.93
CA GLY A 78 -14.87 9.05 4.72
C GLY A 78 -15.90 7.92 4.78
N ILE A 79 -17.17 8.31 4.72
CA ILE A 79 -18.35 7.45 4.86
C ILE A 79 -18.29 6.25 3.91
N GLY A 80 -17.92 6.47 2.65
CA GLY A 80 -17.86 5.41 1.63
C GLY A 80 -16.78 4.34 1.87
N ARG A 81 -15.92 4.47 2.88
CA ARG A 81 -14.90 3.48 3.26
C ARG A 81 -15.29 2.68 4.51
N TYR A 82 -16.39 3.03 5.18
CA TYR A 82 -16.80 2.41 6.43
C TYR A 82 -16.86 0.89 6.32
N GLU A 83 -17.63 0.35 5.36
CA GLU A 83 -17.80 -1.09 5.16
C GLU A 83 -16.48 -1.81 4.89
N MET A 84 -15.59 -1.21 4.08
CA MET A 84 -14.26 -1.78 3.79
C MET A 84 -13.40 -1.90 5.06
N PHE A 85 -13.53 -0.98 6.02
CA PHE A 85 -12.85 -1.05 7.30
C PHE A 85 -13.53 -1.98 8.31
N GLN A 86 -14.83 -2.25 8.16
CA GLN A 86 -15.58 -3.20 8.99
C GLN A 86 -15.44 -4.66 8.52
N ASP A 87 -14.89 -4.91 7.34
CA ASP A 87 -14.64 -6.26 6.82
C ASP A 87 -13.79 -7.09 7.80
N LYS A 88 -14.31 -8.26 8.19
CA LYS A 88 -13.66 -9.23 9.09
C LYS A 88 -13.05 -10.44 8.38
N GLU A 89 -13.30 -10.64 7.08
CA GLU A 89 -12.67 -11.71 6.27
C GLU A 89 -11.22 -11.37 5.91
N PHE A 90 -10.96 -10.08 5.65
CA PHE A 90 -9.60 -9.59 5.41
C PHE A 90 -9.45 -8.21 6.07
N PRO A 91 -9.38 -8.19 7.41
CA PRO A 91 -9.47 -6.98 8.21
C PRO A 91 -8.22 -6.12 8.13
N LEU A 92 -8.41 -4.82 8.40
CA LEU A 92 -7.30 -3.93 8.71
C LEU A 92 -6.68 -4.39 10.02
N LYS A 93 -5.39 -4.72 10.02
CA LYS A 93 -4.66 -5.14 11.21
C LYS A 93 -4.00 -3.96 11.91
N LYS A 94 -3.33 -3.12 11.14
CA LYS A 94 -2.48 -2.08 11.71
C LYS A 94 -2.28 -0.89 10.79
N VAL A 95 -2.18 0.29 11.38
CA VAL A 95 -1.74 1.51 10.72
C VAL A 95 -0.44 1.98 11.37
N TYR A 96 0.64 1.99 10.60
CA TYR A 96 1.92 2.51 11.05
C TYR A 96 2.08 3.97 10.62
N VAL A 97 2.07 4.87 11.58
CA VAL A 97 2.17 6.32 11.38
C VAL A 97 3.64 6.75 11.51
N PHE A 98 4.16 7.48 10.53
CA PHE A 98 5.51 8.03 10.65
C PHE A 98 5.55 9.20 11.66
N CYS A 99 6.45 9.16 12.64
CA CYS A 99 6.71 10.31 13.52
C CYS A 99 7.24 11.53 12.75
N LYS A 100 8.01 11.28 11.68
CA LYS A 100 8.59 12.31 10.82
C LYS A 100 7.85 12.39 9.48
N ARG A 101 7.66 13.61 8.97
CA ARG A 101 7.09 13.84 7.64
C ARG A 101 7.98 13.23 6.56
N GLN A 102 7.38 12.37 5.74
CA GLN A 102 8.07 11.68 4.66
C GLN A 102 8.12 12.56 3.41
N LYS A 103 9.32 12.75 2.87
CA LYS A 103 9.53 13.45 1.59
C LYS A 103 9.31 12.46 0.45
N ILE A 104 8.08 12.40 -0.04
CA ILE A 104 7.71 11.55 -1.19
C ILE A 104 7.66 12.43 -2.44
N TYR A 105 8.55 12.14 -3.40
CA TYR A 105 8.67 12.88 -4.65
C TYR A 105 8.12 12.06 -5.82
N ALA A 106 7.26 12.68 -6.63
CA ALA A 106 6.86 12.09 -7.90
C ALA A 106 8.08 12.02 -8.82
N ASN A 107 8.35 10.84 -9.40
CA ASN A 107 9.46 10.59 -10.33
C ASN A 107 10.85 11.03 -9.81
N GLY A 108 11.05 11.09 -8.49
CA GLY A 108 12.31 11.55 -7.91
C GLY A 108 12.59 13.05 -8.05
N ILE A 109 11.63 13.84 -8.54
CA ILE A 109 11.78 15.29 -8.70
C ILE A 109 11.62 15.96 -7.34
N ILE A 110 12.72 16.51 -6.82
CA ILE A 110 12.77 17.19 -5.52
C ILE A 110 12.01 18.51 -5.62
N GLY A 111 10.79 18.55 -5.10
CA GLY A 111 9.99 19.78 -4.98
C GLY A 111 10.25 20.54 -3.67
N LYS A 112 10.05 21.87 -3.70
CA LYS A 112 10.21 22.75 -2.53
C LYS A 112 9.19 22.52 -1.40
N ASN A 113 8.00 21.98 -1.71
CA ASN A 113 6.86 21.89 -0.76
C ASN A 113 6.51 20.44 -0.36
N SER A 114 7.46 19.68 0.18
CA SER A 114 7.31 18.24 0.43
C SER A 114 6.95 17.85 1.88
N GLY A 115 6.22 18.70 2.63
CA GLY A 115 6.06 18.53 4.08
C GLY A 115 4.63 18.38 4.66
N LEU A 116 3.57 18.78 3.94
CA LEU A 116 2.26 18.96 4.58
C LEU A 116 1.40 17.69 4.68
N ILE A 117 1.75 16.63 3.92
CA ILE A 117 0.94 15.41 3.87
C ILE A 117 1.46 14.41 4.89
N ALA A 118 0.57 13.90 5.74
CA ALA A 118 0.89 12.84 6.69
C ALA A 118 0.68 11.52 5.95
N TYR A 119 1.70 10.67 5.95
CA TYR A 119 1.65 9.35 5.36
C TYR A 119 1.62 8.28 6.45
N ALA A 120 1.07 7.13 6.13
CA ALA A 120 1.08 5.95 6.97
C ALA A 120 1.10 4.69 6.10
N TRP A 121 1.62 3.60 6.65
CA TRP A 121 1.41 2.27 6.11
C TRP A 121 0.12 1.69 6.68
N PHE A 122 -0.77 1.26 5.78
CA PHE A 122 -1.98 0.54 6.14
C PHE A 122 -1.77 -0.93 5.83
N VAL A 123 -1.92 -1.78 6.83
CA VAL A 123 -1.67 -3.22 6.72
C VAL A 123 -2.95 -3.99 7.00
N TRP A 124 -3.44 -4.67 5.96
CA TRP A 124 -4.46 -5.70 6.08
C TRP A 124 -3.80 -7.07 6.15
N ASP A 125 -4.39 -7.97 6.92
CA ASP A 125 -3.89 -9.33 7.12
C ASP A 125 -5.08 -10.29 7.20
N LYS A 126 -5.16 -11.22 6.24
CA LYS A 126 -6.27 -12.17 6.12
C LYS A 126 -6.41 -13.08 7.34
N ASN A 127 -5.31 -13.29 8.07
CA ASN A 127 -5.29 -14.14 9.26
C ASN A 127 -5.44 -13.34 10.57
N HIS A 128 -5.60 -12.02 10.49
CA HIS A 128 -5.74 -11.20 11.69
C HIS A 128 -7.11 -11.38 12.34
N LYS A 129 -7.10 -11.47 13.66
CA LYS A 129 -8.29 -11.49 14.51
C LYS A 129 -8.18 -10.35 15.52
N GLY A 130 -9.24 -9.58 15.67
CA GLY A 130 -9.32 -8.46 16.60
C GLY A 130 -9.53 -7.12 15.91
N GLU A 131 -9.32 -6.06 16.69
CA GLU A 131 -9.49 -4.68 16.25
C GLU A 131 -8.18 -4.10 15.69
N PRO A 132 -8.27 -3.18 14.70
CA PRO A 132 -7.08 -2.53 14.14
C PRO A 132 -6.33 -1.73 15.20
N THR A 133 -5.00 -1.77 15.13
CA THR A 133 -4.12 -1.01 16.03
C THR A 133 -3.38 0.11 15.30
N ILE A 134 -2.93 1.11 16.04
CA ILE A 134 -2.08 2.19 15.53
C ILE A 134 -0.73 2.10 16.22
N GLU A 135 0.35 2.15 15.45
CA GLU A 135 1.73 2.19 15.94
C GLU A 135 2.53 3.29 15.24
N TRP A 136 3.57 3.77 15.89
CA TRP A 136 4.42 4.83 15.38
C TRP A 136 5.77 4.30 14.90
N ILE A 137 6.19 4.73 13.72
CA ILE A 137 7.52 4.47 13.19
C ILE A 137 8.45 5.57 13.74
N PRO A 138 9.46 5.21 14.57
CA PRO A 138 10.39 6.17 15.16
C PRO A 138 11.28 6.83 14.09
N GLN A 139 11.98 7.89 14.48
CA GLN A 139 12.92 8.62 13.61
C GLN A 139 14.26 7.88 13.47
#